data_AF-A0A8S1LSR6-F1
#
_entry.id   AF-A0A8S1LSR6-F1
#
_cell.length_a   1.000
_cell.length_b   1.000
_cell.length_c   1.000
_cell.angle_alpha   90.00
_cell.angle_beta   90.00
_cell.angle_gamma   90.00
#
_symmetry.space_group_name_H-M   'P 1'
#
loop_
_entity.id
_entity.type
_entity.pdbx_description
1 polymer ?
#
loop_
_entity_poly.entity_id
_entity_poly.type
_entity_poly.pdbx_seq_one_letter_code
_entity_poly.pdbx_strand_id
1 'polypeptide(L)'
;MSSIFKSLAKMRQKTKAVFSGVTDVIVVDQGDGKYTSTPFNVKFGKLKFLNPGEELVIETLNIREKSVIKQMNLVKLVIYINGEERNDIQFYLDDEQIGHFAYNKKEDIDELKQKYYQQTKQNVQQQQQQQQQVDELHNYNNKFLCLSRVPTSKTIESLKLKQGQNSIVYEVECKRLGQQHIECEIFVIKQNQKIFISDIDGTITKSPTKGMILSTFGRDYTQDHICAFYNMLHQRNYLILYMSARSMVQYESTKEYLLRQQQDGIQLPPGPVFLSPQELLEAFTIEVIKKQTDILKSQMLNDLVFTIGITGTIQGGMGDRLNDIQAYKMANVQYERIFLINKKGEIVRVNNEMQEEKFTIKEIIQKIDQIF
;
A
#
# COMPACT_ATOMS: atom_id res chain seq x y z
N MET A 1 -17.51 15.64 28.13
CA MET A 1 -16.26 14.83 28.17
C MET A 1 -16.58 13.36 28.48
N SER A 2 -17.55 12.74 27.79
CA SER A 2 -18.06 11.41 28.12
C SER A 2 -18.73 10.72 26.92
N SER A 3 -17.98 9.82 26.27
CA SER A 3 -18.42 8.62 25.53
C SER A 3 -17.24 8.14 24.65
N ILE A 4 -16.55 9.09 23.99
CA ILE A 4 -15.39 8.88 23.12
C ILE A 4 -14.20 8.29 23.90
N PHE A 5 -13.88 8.85 25.07
CA PHE A 5 -12.81 8.32 25.93
C PHE A 5 -13.14 6.93 26.49
N LYS A 6 -14.43 6.57 26.64
CA LYS A 6 -14.83 5.23 27.10
C LYS A 6 -14.75 4.19 25.98
N SER A 7 -14.98 4.55 24.71
CA SER A 7 -14.78 3.61 23.59
C SER A 7 -13.28 3.37 23.31
N LEU A 8 -12.47 4.43 23.37
CA LEU A 8 -10.99 4.34 23.26
C LEU A 8 -10.36 3.51 24.37
N ALA A 9 -10.85 3.63 25.61
CA ALA A 9 -10.37 2.83 26.74
C ALA A 9 -10.82 1.35 26.65
N LYS A 10 -11.99 1.06 26.06
CA LYS A 10 -12.45 -0.32 25.83
C LYS A 10 -11.72 -1.02 24.68
N MET A 11 -11.10 -0.28 23.77
CA MET A 11 -10.25 -0.85 22.71
C MET A 11 -8.86 -1.31 23.19
N ARG A 12 -8.46 -0.95 24.42
CA ARG A 12 -7.09 -1.18 24.93
C ARG A 12 -6.82 -2.55 25.56
N GLN A 13 -7.77 -3.49 25.48
CA GLN A 13 -7.62 -4.87 25.98
C GLN A 13 -7.80 -5.93 24.87
N LYS A 14 -7.43 -5.59 23.62
CA LYS A 14 -7.43 -6.53 22.50
C LYS A 14 -6.00 -6.99 22.24
N THR A 15 -5.78 -8.30 22.20
CA THR A 15 -4.47 -8.87 21.85
C THR A 15 -4.19 -8.60 20.37
N LYS A 16 -3.07 -7.95 20.06
CA LYS A 16 -2.61 -7.72 18.68
C LYS A 16 -2.21 -9.06 18.07
N ALA A 17 -2.68 -9.36 16.87
CA ALA A 17 -2.43 -10.64 16.24
C ALA A 17 -0.98 -10.78 15.77
N VAL A 18 -0.26 -11.75 16.34
CA VAL A 18 1.10 -12.09 15.96
C VAL A 18 1.12 -12.54 14.49
N PHE A 19 2.05 -12.02 13.69
CA PHE A 19 2.18 -12.29 12.24
C PHE A 19 1.05 -11.78 11.34
N SER A 20 0.23 -10.84 11.82
CA SER A 20 -0.73 -10.12 10.97
C SER A 20 -0.08 -8.89 10.37
N GLY A 21 -0.50 -8.51 9.16
CA GLY A 21 0.07 -7.40 8.43
C GLY A 21 -0.99 -6.59 7.70
N VAL A 22 -0.63 -5.32 7.44
CA VAL A 22 -1.44 -4.34 6.73
C VAL A 22 -0.53 -3.40 5.95
N THR A 23 -1.10 -2.69 4.98
CA THR A 23 -0.45 -1.54 4.33
C THR A 23 -1.43 -0.38 4.28
N ASP A 24 -0.91 0.84 4.20
CA ASP A 24 -1.78 2.00 3.98
C ASP A 24 -2.44 1.95 2.61
N VAL A 25 -3.60 2.57 2.51
CA VAL A 25 -4.39 2.64 1.29
C VAL A 25 -4.38 4.07 0.77
N ILE A 26 -4.23 4.24 -0.54
CA ILE A 26 -4.51 5.50 -1.22
C ILE A 26 -5.82 5.34 -1.98
N VAL A 27 -6.75 6.28 -1.79
CA VAL A 27 -7.97 6.42 -2.56
C VAL A 27 -7.84 7.71 -3.38
N VAL A 28 -8.03 7.61 -4.69
CA VAL A 28 -8.06 8.76 -5.59
C VAL A 28 -9.51 9.09 -5.92
N ASP A 29 -9.93 10.28 -5.52
CA ASP A 29 -11.19 10.88 -5.97
C ASP A 29 -10.98 11.48 -7.37
N GLN A 30 -11.66 10.89 -8.36
CA GLN A 30 -11.65 11.30 -9.75
C GLN A 30 -12.78 12.30 -10.08
N GLY A 31 -13.63 12.63 -9.11
CA GLY A 31 -14.87 13.38 -9.31
C GLY A 31 -16.05 12.50 -9.74
N ASP A 32 -17.25 13.08 -9.67
CA ASP A 32 -18.51 12.46 -10.11
C ASP A 32 -18.79 11.07 -9.53
N GLY A 33 -18.39 10.83 -8.27
CA GLY A 33 -18.59 9.55 -7.59
C GLY A 33 -17.69 8.41 -8.09
N LYS A 34 -16.67 8.71 -8.90
CA LYS A 34 -15.70 7.73 -9.40
C LYS A 34 -14.46 7.71 -8.52
N TYR A 35 -14.08 6.51 -8.11
CA TYR A 35 -12.92 6.30 -7.26
C TYR A 35 -12.04 5.17 -7.78
N THR A 36 -10.73 5.39 -7.69
CA THR A 36 -9.73 4.31 -7.73
C THR A 36 -9.04 4.23 -6.40
N SER A 37 -8.50 3.05 -6.05
CA SER A 37 -7.76 2.90 -4.81
C SER A 37 -6.76 1.78 -4.91
N THR A 38 -5.64 1.93 -4.20
CA THR A 38 -4.71 0.82 -3.99
C THR A 38 -5.45 -0.35 -3.34
N PRO A 39 -5.00 -1.59 -3.57
CA PRO A 39 -5.55 -2.75 -2.88
C PRO A 39 -5.55 -2.56 -1.35
N PHE A 40 -6.66 -2.93 -0.70
CA PHE A 40 -6.78 -2.97 0.76
C PHE A 40 -6.08 -4.24 1.25
N ASN A 41 -4.78 -4.15 1.45
CA ASN A 41 -3.97 -5.33 1.81
C ASN A 41 -4.01 -5.54 3.30
N VAL A 42 -4.67 -6.61 3.69
CA VAL A 42 -4.80 -7.05 5.06
C VAL A 42 -4.61 -8.55 5.11
N LYS A 43 -3.78 -9.00 6.04
CA LYS A 43 -3.53 -10.41 6.29
C LYS A 43 -3.53 -10.68 7.77
N PHE A 44 -4.28 -11.67 8.20
CA PHE A 44 -4.16 -12.19 9.55
C PHE A 44 -3.19 -13.38 9.56
N GLY A 45 -2.30 -13.43 10.55
CA GLY A 45 -1.42 -14.58 10.76
C GLY A 45 -2.23 -15.80 11.19
N LYS A 46 -1.77 -17.03 10.92
CA LYS A 46 -2.51 -18.30 11.04
C LYS A 46 -3.50 -18.41 12.23
N LEU A 47 -4.72 -17.91 12.02
CA LEU A 47 -5.90 -18.07 12.85
C LEU A 47 -6.55 -19.43 12.53
N LYS A 48 -6.91 -20.19 13.57
CA LYS A 48 -7.70 -21.41 13.43
C LYS A 48 -9.16 -21.06 13.64
N PHE A 49 -9.95 -21.12 12.57
CA PHE A 49 -11.39 -20.95 12.62
C PHE A 49 -12.08 -22.32 12.63
N LEU A 50 -13.23 -22.41 13.29
CA LEU A 50 -14.05 -23.62 13.33
C LEU A 50 -15.47 -23.20 12.99
N ASN A 51 -15.77 -22.95 11.72
CA ASN A 51 -17.14 -22.76 11.23
C ASN A 51 -17.26 -23.43 9.85
N PRO A 52 -18.16 -24.42 9.67
CA PRO A 52 -18.51 -24.91 8.34
C PRO A 52 -19.34 -23.83 7.60
N GLY A 53 -19.03 -23.56 6.34
CA GLY A 53 -19.75 -22.61 5.47
C GLY A 53 -20.62 -23.30 4.43
N GLU A 54 -21.57 -22.54 3.83
CA GLU A 54 -22.38 -22.96 2.68
C GLU A 54 -21.53 -23.11 1.41
N GLU A 55 -21.98 -23.95 0.47
CA GLU A 55 -21.33 -24.10 -0.85
C GLU A 55 -21.55 -22.84 -1.69
N LEU A 56 -20.48 -22.05 -1.89
CA LEU A 56 -20.46 -20.85 -2.71
C LEU A 56 -19.37 -20.96 -3.78
N VAL A 57 -19.66 -20.46 -4.98
CA VAL A 57 -18.68 -20.39 -6.08
C VAL A 57 -18.01 -19.02 -6.04
N ILE A 58 -16.69 -19.00 -5.88
CA ILE A 58 -15.88 -17.79 -5.79
C ILE A 58 -15.19 -17.52 -7.12
N GLU A 59 -15.28 -16.29 -7.60
CA GLU A 59 -14.40 -15.78 -8.67
C GLU A 59 -13.46 -14.73 -8.08
N THR A 60 -12.21 -15.10 -7.82
CA THR A 60 -11.20 -14.12 -7.41
C THR A 60 -10.66 -13.44 -8.65
N LEU A 61 -10.76 -12.11 -8.74
CA LEU A 61 -10.20 -11.33 -9.85
C LEU A 61 -8.66 -11.16 -9.76
N ASN A 62 -7.96 -12.00 -9.00
CA ASN A 62 -6.51 -11.95 -8.87
C ASN A 62 -5.83 -12.87 -9.89
N ILE A 63 -5.02 -12.25 -10.75
CA ILE A 63 -4.24 -12.85 -11.83
C ILE A 63 -3.18 -13.77 -11.25
N ARG A 64 -3.40 -15.07 -11.38
CA ARG A 64 -2.45 -16.04 -11.96
C ARG A 64 -3.12 -17.37 -12.23
N GLU A 65 -4.24 -17.67 -11.58
CA GLU A 65 -5.00 -18.90 -11.81
C GLU A 65 -6.50 -18.64 -11.74
N LYS A 66 -7.24 -19.21 -12.70
CA LYS A 66 -8.69 -19.34 -12.64
C LYS A 66 -8.99 -20.45 -11.63
N SER A 67 -8.95 -20.14 -10.34
CA SER A 67 -9.21 -21.12 -9.29
C SER A 67 -10.72 -21.20 -9.06
N VAL A 68 -11.34 -22.32 -9.43
CA VAL A 68 -12.66 -22.67 -8.89
C VAL A 68 -12.43 -23.06 -7.43
N ILE A 69 -12.47 -22.08 -6.53
CA ILE A 69 -12.37 -22.34 -5.09
C ILE A 69 -13.75 -22.79 -4.62
N LYS A 70 -13.84 -24.04 -4.16
CA LYS A 70 -15.00 -24.49 -3.39
C LYS A 70 -14.88 -23.91 -1.99
N GLN A 71 -15.86 -23.09 -1.60
CA GLN A 71 -15.80 -22.39 -0.33
C GLN A 71 -16.14 -23.32 0.83
N MET A 72 -15.12 -23.75 1.57
CA MET A 72 -15.25 -24.11 2.97
C MET A 72 -14.32 -23.13 3.70
N ASN A 73 -14.84 -22.26 4.59
CA ASN A 73 -14.11 -21.44 5.59
C ASN A 73 -13.90 -19.91 5.38
N LEU A 74 -14.70 -19.17 4.61
CA LEU A 74 -14.63 -17.70 4.70
C LEU A 74 -15.03 -17.21 6.10
N VAL A 75 -14.33 -16.19 6.60
CA VAL A 75 -14.63 -15.55 7.89
C VAL A 75 -14.95 -14.08 7.68
N LYS A 76 -16.14 -13.64 8.09
CA LYS A 76 -16.52 -12.23 8.06
C LYS A 76 -15.71 -11.43 9.07
N LEU A 77 -15.23 -10.26 8.66
CA LEU A 77 -14.59 -9.28 9.54
C LEU A 77 -15.48 -8.08 9.75
N VAL A 78 -15.25 -7.41 10.87
CA VAL A 78 -15.79 -6.10 11.14
C VAL A 78 -14.72 -5.07 10.76
N ILE A 79 -15.12 -4.07 9.97
CA ILE A 79 -14.28 -2.92 9.66
C ILE A 79 -14.77 -1.73 10.46
N TYR A 80 -13.85 -0.95 11.01
CA TYR A 80 -14.13 0.36 11.57
C TYR A 80 -13.44 1.43 10.73
N ILE A 81 -14.16 2.46 10.32
CA ILE A 81 -13.60 3.63 9.62
C ILE A 81 -13.74 4.82 10.54
N ASN A 82 -12.62 5.48 10.90
CA ASN A 82 -12.60 6.61 11.82
C ASN A 82 -13.34 6.32 13.15
N GLY A 83 -13.28 5.06 13.62
CA GLY A 83 -13.95 4.59 14.83
C GLY A 83 -15.43 4.20 14.67
N GLU A 84 -16.01 4.35 13.48
CA GLU A 84 -17.39 3.92 13.19
C GLU A 84 -17.40 2.51 12.58
N GLU A 85 -18.18 1.62 13.19
CA GLU A 85 -18.37 0.24 12.72
C GLU A 85 -19.12 0.17 11.39
N ARG A 86 -18.64 -0.64 10.44
CA ARG A 86 -19.14 -0.75 9.07
C ARG A 86 -19.72 -2.13 8.76
N ASN A 87 -21.00 -2.29 9.08
CA ASN A 87 -21.75 -3.53 8.83
C ASN A 87 -22.27 -3.67 7.40
N ASP A 88 -22.27 -2.58 6.64
CA ASP A 88 -22.71 -2.49 5.26
C ASP A 88 -21.65 -2.98 4.25
N ILE A 89 -20.42 -3.21 4.71
CA ILE A 89 -19.32 -3.73 3.89
C ILE A 89 -19.25 -5.24 4.04
N GLN A 90 -19.25 -5.92 2.90
CA GLN A 90 -19.03 -7.36 2.81
C GLN A 90 -17.52 -7.61 2.67
N PHE A 91 -16.84 -7.81 3.80
CA PHE A 91 -15.39 -8.06 3.83
C PHE A 91 -15.06 -9.36 4.56
N TYR A 92 -14.25 -10.21 3.91
CA TYR A 92 -14.02 -11.59 4.33
C TYR A 92 -12.53 -11.95 4.27
N LEU A 93 -12.09 -12.83 5.18
CA LEU A 93 -10.82 -13.54 5.06
C LEU A 93 -11.02 -14.81 4.25
N ASP A 94 -10.14 -15.05 3.28
CA ASP A 94 -10.00 -16.32 2.59
C ASP A 94 -9.23 -17.37 3.41
N ASP A 95 -9.00 -18.54 2.81
CA ASP A 95 -8.26 -19.65 3.44
C ASP A 95 -6.79 -19.31 3.73
N GLU A 96 -6.21 -18.37 2.97
CA GLU A 96 -4.87 -17.83 3.20
C GLU A 96 -4.87 -16.66 4.21
N GLN A 97 -6.05 -16.33 4.75
CA GLN A 97 -6.29 -15.26 5.71
C GLN A 97 -5.96 -13.89 5.15
N ILE A 98 -6.20 -13.71 3.85
CA ILE A 98 -6.12 -12.45 3.14
C ILE A 98 -7.52 -11.86 3.09
N GLY A 99 -7.65 -10.57 3.38
CA GLY A 99 -8.93 -9.89 3.35
C GLY A 99 -9.34 -9.44 1.95
N HIS A 100 -10.61 -9.63 1.62
CA HIS A 100 -11.22 -9.25 0.35
C HIS A 100 -12.60 -8.62 0.55
N PHE A 101 -12.91 -7.64 -0.29
CA PHE A 101 -14.28 -7.22 -0.53
C PHE A 101 -15.00 -8.26 -1.37
N ALA A 102 -16.29 -8.42 -1.10
CA ALA A 102 -17.06 -9.49 -1.65
C ALA A 102 -18.34 -8.97 -2.34
N TYR A 103 -18.50 -9.32 -3.62
CA TYR A 103 -19.51 -8.76 -4.51
C TYR A 103 -20.35 -9.86 -5.15
N ASN A 104 -21.67 -9.66 -5.20
CA ASN A 104 -22.61 -10.58 -5.82
C ASN A 104 -23.51 -9.92 -6.88
N LYS A 105 -23.40 -8.59 -7.07
CA LYS A 105 -24.16 -7.85 -8.07
C LYS A 105 -23.37 -7.76 -9.36
N LYS A 106 -24.05 -7.97 -10.49
CA LYS A 106 -23.45 -7.93 -11.82
C LYS A 106 -22.75 -6.59 -12.09
N GLU A 107 -23.38 -5.47 -11.74
CA GLU A 107 -22.81 -4.12 -11.94
C GLU A 107 -21.44 -3.94 -11.25
N ASP A 108 -21.33 -4.40 -10.00
CA ASP A 108 -20.09 -4.33 -9.23
C ASP A 108 -19.00 -5.19 -9.87
N ILE A 109 -19.35 -6.40 -10.32
CA ILE A 109 -18.43 -7.33 -10.98
C ILE A 109 -17.95 -6.77 -12.32
N ASP A 110 -18.84 -6.16 -13.10
CA ASP A 110 -18.51 -5.55 -14.38
C ASP A 110 -17.58 -4.33 -14.20
N GLU A 111 -17.79 -3.49 -13.18
CA GLU A 111 -16.87 -2.40 -12.83
C GLU A 111 -15.47 -2.94 -12.50
N LEU A 112 -15.38 -3.97 -11.66
CA LEU A 112 -14.10 -4.57 -11.28
C LEU A 112 -13.38 -5.18 -12.48
N LYS A 113 -14.11 -5.85 -13.39
CA LYS A 113 -13.56 -6.35 -14.66
C LYS A 113 -13.06 -5.23 -15.57
N GLN A 114 -13.74 -4.09 -15.61
CA GLN A 114 -13.27 -2.93 -16.38
C GLN A 114 -12.02 -2.30 -15.77
N LYS A 115 -12.00 -2.08 -14.45
CA LYS A 115 -10.80 -1.63 -13.71
C LYS A 115 -9.64 -2.57 -14.01
N TYR A 116 -9.87 -3.88 -13.93
CA TYR A 116 -8.91 -4.92 -14.26
C TYR A 116 -8.36 -4.81 -15.70
N TYR A 117 -9.25 -4.69 -16.67
CA TYR A 117 -8.87 -4.63 -18.09
C TYR A 117 -8.06 -3.39 -18.42
N GLN A 118 -8.37 -2.26 -17.78
CA GLN A 118 -7.55 -1.05 -17.86
C GLN A 118 -6.13 -1.29 -17.30
N GLN A 119 -5.97 -2.18 -16.32
CA GLN A 119 -4.65 -2.59 -15.80
C GLN A 119 -3.81 -3.39 -16.76
N THR A 120 -4.46 -4.32 -17.45
CA THR A 120 -3.74 -5.28 -18.30
C THR A 120 -3.51 -4.77 -19.72
N LYS A 121 -4.32 -3.81 -20.20
CA LYS A 121 -4.25 -3.22 -21.55
C LYS A 121 -2.97 -2.48 -21.93
N GLN A 122 -2.08 -2.17 -20.99
CA GLN A 122 -0.79 -1.55 -21.29
C GLN A 122 0.38 -2.54 -21.35
N ASN A 123 0.13 -3.82 -21.05
CA ASN A 123 1.06 -4.94 -21.28
C ASN A 123 0.75 -5.67 -22.60
N VAL A 124 0.56 -4.94 -23.70
CA VAL A 124 0.18 -5.52 -24.99
C VAL A 124 1.40 -6.00 -25.75
N GLN A 125 1.69 -7.29 -25.61
CA GLN A 125 2.04 -8.14 -26.75
C GLN A 125 1.52 -9.59 -26.65
N GLN A 126 0.77 -9.96 -25.61
CA GLN A 126 0.18 -11.30 -25.53
C GLN A 126 -1.22 -11.23 -24.94
N GLN A 127 -2.29 -11.03 -25.75
CA GLN A 127 -3.66 -11.35 -25.31
C GLN A 127 -4.79 -11.23 -26.36
N GLN A 128 -4.54 -11.45 -27.65
CA GLN A 128 -5.65 -11.60 -28.62
C GLN A 128 -6.39 -12.96 -28.53
N GLN A 129 -6.09 -13.83 -27.55
CA GLN A 129 -6.73 -15.15 -27.44
C GLN A 129 -7.67 -15.36 -26.24
N GLN A 130 -7.86 -14.39 -25.33
CA GLN A 130 -8.66 -14.63 -24.11
C GLN A 130 -10.05 -14.00 -24.09
N GLN A 131 -10.45 -13.30 -25.15
CA GLN A 131 -11.76 -12.62 -25.18
C GLN A 131 -12.94 -13.55 -25.50
N GLN A 132 -12.69 -14.83 -25.83
CA GLN A 132 -13.75 -15.82 -26.12
C GLN A 132 -14.07 -16.78 -24.95
N GLN A 133 -13.39 -16.70 -23.81
CA GLN A 133 -13.57 -17.65 -22.69
C GLN A 133 -14.25 -17.05 -21.44
N VAL A 134 -14.84 -15.85 -21.57
CA VAL A 134 -15.51 -15.13 -20.47
C VAL A 134 -17.04 -15.17 -20.60
N ASP A 135 -17.59 -15.45 -21.79
CA ASP A 135 -19.04 -15.38 -22.02
C ASP A 135 -19.81 -16.70 -21.73
N GLU A 136 -19.12 -17.83 -21.53
CA GLU A 136 -19.77 -19.16 -21.41
C GLU A 136 -20.17 -19.62 -19.98
N LEU A 137 -20.20 -18.73 -18.98
CA LEU A 137 -20.54 -19.11 -17.59
C LEU A 137 -21.89 -18.56 -17.07
N HIS A 138 -22.81 -18.21 -17.95
CA HIS A 138 -24.09 -17.58 -17.60
C HIS A 138 -25.25 -18.56 -17.32
N ASN A 139 -25.03 -19.67 -16.60
CA ASN A 139 -26.19 -20.50 -16.21
C ASN A 139 -26.01 -21.37 -14.95
N TYR A 140 -25.75 -20.76 -13.80
CA TYR A 140 -25.95 -21.44 -12.52
C TYR A 140 -26.65 -20.52 -11.51
N ASN A 141 -27.72 -21.00 -10.89
CA ASN A 141 -28.48 -20.35 -9.82
C ASN A 141 -27.74 -20.34 -8.46
N ASN A 142 -26.41 -20.39 -8.43
CA ASN A 142 -25.63 -20.40 -7.20
C ASN A 142 -25.22 -18.97 -6.81
N LYS A 143 -25.24 -18.67 -5.50
CA LYS A 143 -24.76 -17.41 -4.93
C LYS A 143 -23.26 -17.24 -5.28
N PHE A 144 -22.96 -16.45 -6.30
CA PHE A 144 -21.58 -16.13 -6.67
C PHE A 144 -21.04 -14.98 -5.82
N LEU A 145 -19.79 -15.10 -5.40
CA LEU A 145 -19.07 -14.05 -4.69
C LEU A 145 -17.77 -13.75 -5.43
N CYS A 146 -17.71 -12.59 -6.08
CA CYS A 146 -16.47 -12.08 -6.62
C CYS A 146 -15.65 -11.46 -5.48
N LEU A 147 -14.42 -11.95 -5.29
CA LEU A 147 -13.51 -11.43 -4.27
C LEU A 147 -12.48 -10.50 -4.90
N SER A 148 -12.30 -9.33 -4.29
CA SER A 148 -11.33 -8.33 -4.72
C SER A 148 -10.73 -7.58 -3.53
N ARG A 149 -9.41 -7.35 -3.59
CA ARG A 149 -8.71 -6.43 -2.68
C ARG A 149 -8.93 -4.96 -3.07
N VAL A 150 -9.40 -4.70 -4.29
CA VAL A 150 -9.74 -3.36 -4.78
C VAL A 150 -11.26 -3.18 -4.74
N PRO A 151 -11.79 -2.22 -3.97
CA PRO A 151 -13.22 -1.99 -3.91
C PRO A 151 -13.80 -1.28 -5.17
N THR A 152 -15.11 -1.45 -5.39
CA THR A 152 -15.86 -0.64 -6.36
C THR A 152 -15.99 0.80 -5.87
N SER A 153 -16.29 1.71 -6.79
CA SER A 153 -16.47 3.13 -6.47
C SER A 153 -17.63 3.32 -5.48
N LYS A 154 -18.70 2.55 -5.66
CA LYS A 154 -19.84 2.50 -4.73
C LYS A 154 -19.45 2.04 -3.33
N THR A 155 -18.61 1.01 -3.22
CA THR A 155 -18.08 0.58 -1.91
C THR A 155 -17.25 1.69 -1.28
N ILE A 156 -16.34 2.34 -2.02
CA ILE A 156 -15.53 3.46 -1.52
C ILE A 156 -16.40 4.63 -1.06
N GLU A 157 -17.42 5.01 -1.82
CA GLU A 157 -18.37 6.06 -1.45
C GLU A 157 -19.10 5.71 -0.15
N SER A 158 -19.54 4.46 -0.01
CA SER A 158 -20.15 3.99 1.23
C SER A 158 -19.21 4.15 2.41
N LEU A 159 -17.89 4.04 2.25
CA LEU A 159 -16.90 4.18 3.34
C LEU A 159 -16.96 5.56 4.03
N LYS A 160 -17.60 6.57 3.43
CA LYS A 160 -17.75 7.94 3.99
C LYS A 160 -16.40 8.52 4.43
N LEU A 161 -15.37 8.28 3.61
CA LEU A 161 -14.02 8.76 3.88
C LEU A 161 -13.97 10.29 3.77
N LYS A 162 -13.13 10.91 4.59
CA LYS A 162 -12.82 12.34 4.52
C LYS A 162 -11.62 12.56 3.62
N GLN A 163 -11.51 13.74 3.01
CA GLN A 163 -10.29 14.13 2.30
C GLN A 163 -9.07 14.06 3.24
N GLY A 164 -7.96 13.50 2.79
CA GLY A 164 -6.76 13.30 3.60
C GLY A 164 -6.80 11.97 4.37
N GLN A 165 -6.23 11.97 5.57
CA GLN A 165 -6.00 10.76 6.37
C GLN A 165 -7.27 10.31 7.11
N ASN A 166 -7.53 9.00 7.05
CA ASN A 166 -8.59 8.29 7.76
C ASN A 166 -7.99 7.05 8.43
N SER A 167 -8.51 6.62 9.58
CA SER A 167 -8.12 5.35 10.22
C SER A 167 -9.03 4.23 9.75
N ILE A 168 -8.46 3.05 9.49
CA ILE A 168 -9.18 1.81 9.26
C ILE A 168 -8.69 0.73 10.23
N VAL A 169 -9.62 0.10 10.93
CA VAL A 169 -9.34 -1.04 11.82
C VAL A 169 -10.08 -2.26 11.29
N TYR A 170 -9.36 -3.35 11.11
CA TYR A 170 -9.92 -4.66 10.78
C TYR A 170 -9.97 -5.50 12.04
N GLU A 171 -11.11 -6.11 12.29
CA GLU A 171 -11.34 -6.90 13.49
C GLU A 171 -11.94 -8.26 13.15
N VAL A 172 -11.40 -9.29 13.78
CA VAL A 172 -11.87 -10.66 13.66
C VAL A 172 -11.88 -11.35 15.01
N GLU A 173 -12.91 -12.13 15.28
CA GLU A 173 -12.97 -12.97 16.47
C GLU A 173 -12.44 -14.38 16.14
N CYS A 174 -11.41 -14.81 16.87
CA CYS A 174 -10.86 -16.16 16.76
C CYS A 174 -11.10 -16.91 18.07
N LYS A 175 -11.66 -18.13 18.01
CA LYS A 175 -11.95 -18.96 19.21
C LYS A 175 -10.75 -19.15 20.15
N ARG A 176 -9.54 -19.26 19.60
CA ARG A 176 -8.32 -19.54 20.40
C ARG A 176 -7.61 -18.28 20.90
N LEU A 177 -7.60 -17.23 20.11
CA LEU A 177 -6.86 -15.99 20.40
C LEU A 177 -7.76 -14.86 20.92
N GLY A 178 -9.07 -15.08 20.93
CA GLY A 178 -10.07 -14.05 21.20
C GLY A 178 -10.15 -13.05 20.05
N GLN A 179 -10.59 -11.84 20.38
CA GLN A 179 -10.70 -10.73 19.45
C GLN A 179 -9.31 -10.25 19.01
N GLN A 180 -9.08 -10.26 17.71
CA GLN A 180 -7.85 -9.81 17.07
C GLN A 180 -8.14 -8.57 16.22
N HIS A 181 -7.20 -7.65 16.15
CA HIS A 181 -7.32 -6.47 15.30
C HIS A 181 -5.97 -6.04 14.73
N ILE A 182 -6.05 -5.32 13.61
CA ILE A 182 -4.94 -4.63 12.95
C ILE A 182 -5.45 -3.31 12.38
N GLU A 183 -4.61 -2.28 12.40
CA GLU A 183 -4.95 -0.91 12.04
C GLU A 183 -3.96 -0.37 11.02
N CYS A 184 -4.47 0.37 10.03
CA CYS A 184 -3.68 1.18 9.11
C CYS A 184 -4.47 2.44 8.72
N GLU A 185 -3.95 3.19 7.75
CA GLU A 185 -4.52 4.46 7.33
C GLU A 185 -4.99 4.43 5.87
N ILE A 186 -6.05 5.20 5.58
CA ILE A 186 -6.54 5.47 4.24
C ILE A 186 -6.31 6.95 3.92
N PHE A 187 -5.58 7.23 2.86
CA PHE A 187 -5.32 8.56 2.34
C PHE A 187 -6.18 8.84 1.13
N VAL A 188 -7.21 9.68 1.29
CA VAL A 188 -8.00 10.18 0.18
C VAL A 188 -7.30 11.38 -0.43
N ILE A 189 -6.96 11.29 -1.72
CA ILE A 189 -6.33 12.35 -2.51
C ILE A 189 -7.18 12.71 -3.72
N LYS A 190 -7.01 13.94 -4.21
CA LYS A 190 -7.59 14.35 -5.49
C LYS A 190 -6.72 13.83 -6.64
N GLN A 191 -7.32 13.62 -7.81
CA GLN A 191 -6.63 13.14 -9.01
C GLN A 191 -5.34 13.91 -9.37
N ASN A 192 -5.27 15.22 -9.10
CA ASN A 192 -4.11 16.06 -9.43
C ASN A 192 -3.13 16.28 -8.26
N GLN A 193 -3.29 15.58 -7.15
CA GLN A 193 -2.39 15.71 -5.99
C GLN A 193 -1.00 15.18 -6.35
N LYS A 194 0.05 15.99 -6.22
CA LYS A 194 1.42 15.54 -6.53
C LYS A 194 1.88 14.53 -5.48
N ILE A 195 2.55 13.47 -5.90
CA ILE A 195 3.13 12.41 -5.06
C ILE A 195 4.64 12.41 -5.29
N PHE A 196 5.38 12.37 -4.19
CA PHE A 196 6.81 12.11 -4.18
C PHE A 196 7.05 10.78 -3.45
N ILE A 197 7.71 9.84 -4.10
CA ILE A 197 7.96 8.53 -3.51
C ILE A 197 9.31 8.54 -2.80
N SER A 198 9.34 8.04 -1.57
CA SER A 198 10.55 7.84 -0.80
C SER A 198 10.68 6.37 -0.46
N ASP A 199 11.78 5.74 -0.88
CA ASP A 199 12.21 4.53 -0.22
C ASP A 199 12.60 4.81 1.24
N ILE A 200 12.54 3.80 2.11
CA ILE A 200 12.90 3.93 3.54
C ILE A 200 14.31 3.36 3.80
N ASP A 201 14.59 2.16 3.29
CA ASP A 201 15.76 1.37 3.66
C ASP A 201 16.97 1.71 2.78
N GLY A 202 17.93 2.47 3.32
CA GLY A 202 19.07 3.02 2.55
C GLY A 202 18.85 4.46 2.07
N THR A 203 17.59 4.91 2.06
CA THR A 203 17.19 6.25 1.64
C THR A 203 16.91 7.17 2.82
N ILE A 204 15.92 6.86 3.67
CA ILE A 204 15.72 7.58 4.94
C ILE A 204 16.76 7.11 5.95
N THR A 205 16.93 5.80 6.08
CA THR A 205 17.99 5.21 6.89
C THR A 205 19.33 5.27 6.16
N LYS A 206 20.45 5.51 6.87
CA LYS A 206 21.80 5.57 6.24
C LYS A 206 22.28 4.23 5.64
N SER A 207 21.64 3.10 5.95
CA SER A 207 21.96 1.80 5.37
C SER A 207 20.78 0.83 5.48
N PRO A 208 20.48 0.02 4.44
CA PRO A 208 19.32 -0.88 4.44
C PRO A 208 19.33 -1.92 5.57
N THR A 209 20.43 -2.65 5.74
CA THR A 209 20.54 -3.75 6.72
C THR A 209 20.57 -3.26 8.16
N LYS A 210 21.32 -2.19 8.42
CA LYS A 210 21.39 -1.57 9.75
C LYS A 210 20.08 -0.84 10.09
N GLY A 211 19.38 -0.24 9.13
CA GLY A 211 18.06 0.35 9.35
C GLY A 211 17.02 -0.67 9.81
N MET A 212 17.04 -1.87 9.23
CA MET A 212 16.13 -2.97 9.61
C MET A 212 16.39 -3.48 11.05
N ILE A 213 17.64 -3.46 11.51
CA ILE A 213 18.03 -3.97 12.85
C ILE A 213 18.02 -2.86 13.92
N LEU A 214 18.52 -1.67 13.59
CA LEU A 214 18.75 -0.56 14.54
C LEU A 214 17.52 0.29 14.81
N SER A 215 16.52 0.29 13.90
CA SER A 215 15.22 0.93 14.20
C SER A 215 14.57 0.33 15.46
N THR A 216 14.86 -0.95 15.75
CA THR A 216 14.45 -1.64 16.99
C THR A 216 15.19 -1.15 18.24
N PHE A 217 16.38 -0.55 18.11
CA PHE A 217 17.24 -0.15 19.24
C PHE A 217 17.29 1.37 19.51
N GLY A 218 16.49 2.17 18.81
CA GLY A 218 16.29 3.59 19.13
C GLY A 218 17.52 4.51 18.94
N ARG A 219 18.53 4.08 18.17
CA ARG A 219 19.63 4.97 17.76
C ARG A 219 19.28 5.67 16.45
N ASP A 220 19.44 6.99 16.42
CA ASP A 220 19.26 7.78 15.20
C ASP A 220 20.28 7.32 14.15
N TYR A 221 19.76 6.86 13.02
CA TYR A 221 20.50 6.29 11.91
C TYR A 221 19.89 6.76 10.57
N THR A 222 19.45 8.01 10.56
CA THR A 222 18.70 8.65 9.48
C THR A 222 19.57 9.65 8.71
N GLN A 223 19.40 9.78 7.40
CA GLN A 223 20.16 10.74 6.58
C GLN A 223 19.96 12.18 7.08
N ASP A 224 21.04 12.96 7.12
CA ASP A 224 21.01 14.31 7.67
C ASP A 224 20.17 15.25 6.76
N HIS A 225 19.37 16.14 7.35
CA HIS A 225 18.47 17.08 6.66
C HIS A 225 17.28 16.48 5.88
N ILE A 226 17.06 15.16 5.94
CA ILE A 226 15.97 14.50 5.22
C ILE A 226 14.58 14.99 5.66
N CYS A 227 14.40 15.32 6.94
CA CYS A 227 13.12 15.83 7.46
C CYS A 227 12.79 17.20 6.83
N ALA A 228 13.79 18.08 6.72
CA ALA A 228 13.63 19.38 6.08
C ALA A 228 13.27 19.23 4.60
N PHE A 229 13.97 18.35 3.87
CA PHE A 229 13.71 18.10 2.45
C PHE A 229 12.25 17.67 2.19
N TYR A 230 11.76 16.64 2.91
CA TYR A 230 10.39 16.18 2.71
C TYR A 230 9.34 17.21 3.14
N ASN A 231 9.59 18.01 4.19
CA ASN A 231 8.68 19.09 4.55
C ASN A 231 8.59 20.18 3.48
N MET A 232 9.69 20.52 2.81
CA MET A 232 9.65 21.49 1.72
C MET A 232 8.82 20.99 0.53
N LEU A 233 8.91 19.70 0.21
CA LEU A 233 8.02 19.08 -0.77
C LEU A 233 6.57 19.08 -0.29
N HIS A 234 6.33 18.73 0.98
CA HIS A 234 4.99 18.72 1.56
C HIS A 234 4.32 20.10 1.51
N GLN A 235 5.06 21.16 1.84
CA GLN A 235 4.62 22.56 1.72
C GLN A 235 4.28 22.96 0.28
N ARG A 236 4.85 22.28 -0.73
CA ARG A 236 4.56 22.47 -2.16
C ARG A 236 3.44 21.55 -2.65
N ASN A 237 2.59 21.06 -1.74
CA ASN A 237 1.47 20.16 -2.01
C ASN A 237 1.90 18.82 -2.63
N TYR A 238 3.05 18.28 -2.20
CA TYR A 238 3.38 16.88 -2.43
C TYR A 238 2.88 16.02 -1.27
N LEU A 239 2.20 14.92 -1.59
CA LEU A 239 2.04 13.80 -0.68
C LEU A 239 3.33 12.97 -0.72
N ILE A 240 3.96 12.75 0.43
CA ILE A 240 5.12 11.87 0.51
C ILE A 240 4.62 10.44 0.71
N LEU A 241 4.89 9.56 -0.25
CA LEU A 241 4.57 8.14 -0.17
C LEU A 241 5.85 7.41 0.25
N TYR A 242 5.81 6.79 1.43
CA TYR A 242 6.92 6.01 1.95
C TYR A 242 6.78 4.55 1.52
N MET A 243 7.83 3.95 0.97
CA MET A 243 7.81 2.56 0.54
C MET A 243 9.01 1.77 1.05
N SER A 244 8.82 0.47 1.28
CA SER A 244 9.91 -0.43 1.66
C SER A 244 9.60 -1.87 1.25
N ALA A 245 10.64 -2.64 0.93
CA ALA A 245 10.53 -4.08 0.70
C ALA A 245 10.35 -4.91 1.99
N ARG A 246 10.30 -4.28 3.17
CA ARG A 246 9.92 -4.93 4.44
C ARG A 246 8.54 -5.58 4.33
N SER A 247 8.31 -6.62 5.11
CA SER A 247 7.01 -7.30 5.14
C SER A 247 5.94 -6.39 5.74
N MET A 248 4.70 -6.45 5.24
CA MET A 248 3.54 -5.78 5.81
C MET A 248 3.25 -6.15 7.28
N VAL A 249 3.80 -7.26 7.78
CA VAL A 249 3.78 -7.62 9.22
C VAL A 249 4.56 -6.61 10.07
N GLN A 250 5.56 -5.93 9.48
CA GLN A 250 6.39 -4.92 10.13
C GLN A 250 5.81 -3.50 10.03
N TYR A 251 4.55 -3.36 9.59
CA TYR A 251 3.88 -2.08 9.40
C TYR A 251 3.99 -1.17 10.62
N GLU A 252 3.59 -1.66 11.80
CA GLU A 252 3.62 -0.86 13.04
C GLU A 252 5.03 -0.33 13.34
N SER A 253 6.02 -1.22 13.39
CA SER A 253 7.40 -0.84 13.70
C SER A 253 7.97 0.15 12.69
N THR A 254 7.56 0.06 11.43
CA THR A 254 8.01 0.96 10.37
C THR A 254 7.32 2.32 10.47
N LYS A 255 6.01 2.35 10.74
CA LYS A 255 5.26 3.60 10.96
C LYS A 255 5.75 4.33 12.21
N GLU A 256 5.93 3.63 13.33
CA GLU A 256 6.53 4.18 14.56
C GLU A 256 7.93 4.74 14.31
N TYR A 257 8.77 4.04 13.54
CA TYR A 257 10.08 4.54 13.16
C TYR A 257 9.97 5.88 12.43
N LEU A 258 9.12 6.00 11.40
CA LEU A 258 8.93 7.24 10.65
C LEU A 258 8.42 8.38 11.54
N LEU A 259 7.42 8.12 12.38
CA LEU A 259 6.82 9.11 13.29
C LEU A 259 7.81 9.65 14.34
N ARG A 260 8.82 8.86 14.72
CA ARG A 260 9.86 9.27 15.68
C ARG A 260 10.99 10.08 15.03
N GLN A 261 11.08 10.13 13.69
CA GLN A 261 12.17 10.85 13.04
C GLN A 261 11.98 12.36 13.20
N GLN A 262 12.99 13.02 13.75
CA GLN A 262 13.00 14.45 13.97
C GLN A 262 14.42 15.00 13.84
N GLN A 263 14.58 16.08 13.09
CA GLN A 263 15.85 16.80 12.92
C GLN A 263 15.59 18.29 13.13
N ASP A 264 16.32 18.93 14.04
CA ASP A 264 16.17 20.36 14.34
C ASP A 264 14.72 20.79 14.67
N GLY A 265 13.96 19.90 15.33
CA GLY A 265 12.55 20.14 15.67
C GLY A 265 11.56 19.87 14.52
N ILE A 266 12.03 19.49 13.34
CA ILE A 266 11.23 19.16 12.16
C ILE A 266 11.07 17.65 12.07
N GLN A 267 9.83 17.17 12.10
CA GLN A 267 9.49 15.75 11.90
C GLN A 267 9.24 15.43 10.43
N LEU A 268 9.29 14.15 10.04
CA LEU A 268 8.82 13.74 8.72
C LEU A 268 7.34 14.13 8.52
N PRO A 269 6.93 14.61 7.33
CA PRO A 269 5.52 14.89 7.06
C PRO A 269 4.68 13.61 7.06
N PRO A 270 3.37 13.70 7.39
CA PRO A 270 2.50 12.53 7.35
C PRO A 270 2.35 12.01 5.90
N GLY A 271 2.27 10.69 5.77
CA GLY A 271 2.13 10.05 4.47
C GLY A 271 1.86 8.54 4.55
N PRO A 272 1.32 7.95 3.47
CA PRO A 272 1.07 6.52 3.40
C PRO A 272 2.38 5.72 3.37
N VAL A 273 2.35 4.55 4.03
CA VAL A 273 3.43 3.57 4.08
C VAL A 273 3.03 2.31 3.32
N PHE A 274 3.79 2.00 2.27
CA PHE A 274 3.64 0.81 1.44
C PHE A 274 4.73 -0.22 1.72
N LEU A 275 4.29 -1.41 2.12
CA LEU A 275 5.18 -2.53 2.45
C LEU A 275 4.91 -3.73 1.55
N SER A 276 5.90 -4.62 1.46
CA SER A 276 5.78 -5.84 0.67
C SER A 276 4.69 -6.75 1.22
N PRO A 277 3.82 -7.31 0.36
CA PRO A 277 2.82 -8.29 0.76
C PRO A 277 3.42 -9.67 1.10
N GLN A 278 4.73 -9.88 0.91
CA GLN A 278 5.39 -11.14 1.25
C GLN A 278 5.53 -11.34 2.76
N GLU A 279 5.46 -12.61 3.18
CA GLU A 279 5.77 -13.02 4.55
C GLU A 279 7.28 -12.84 4.84
N LEU A 280 7.64 -12.72 6.12
CA LEU A 280 9.04 -12.57 6.56
C LEU A 280 9.89 -13.74 6.03
N LEU A 281 10.84 -13.43 5.15
CA LEU A 281 11.81 -14.41 4.66
C LEU A 281 13.05 -14.42 5.56
N GLU A 282 12.98 -15.17 6.66
CA GLU A 282 14.12 -15.43 7.53
C GLU A 282 14.90 -16.65 7.01
N ALA A 283 15.77 -16.51 5.99
CA ALA A 283 16.79 -17.54 5.67
C ALA A 283 17.78 -17.21 4.54
N PHE A 284 17.64 -16.10 3.79
CA PHE A 284 18.41 -15.93 2.55
C PHE A 284 19.75 -15.20 2.73
N THR A 285 20.70 -15.46 1.83
CA THR A 285 21.95 -14.70 1.75
C THR A 285 21.66 -13.24 1.41
N ILE A 286 22.54 -12.32 1.83
CA ILE A 286 22.36 -10.87 1.61
C ILE A 286 22.11 -10.55 0.12
N GLU A 287 22.77 -11.26 -0.81
CA GLU A 287 22.59 -11.02 -2.25
C GLU A 287 21.22 -11.48 -2.76
N VAL A 288 20.71 -12.62 -2.29
CA VAL A 288 19.37 -13.11 -2.66
C VAL A 288 18.30 -12.18 -2.08
N ILE A 289 18.45 -11.76 -0.82
CA ILE A 289 17.59 -10.74 -0.21
C ILE A 289 17.60 -9.47 -1.06
N LYS A 290 18.79 -8.98 -1.47
CA LYS A 290 18.91 -7.78 -2.31
C LYS A 290 18.17 -7.93 -3.65
N LYS A 291 18.41 -9.01 -4.40
CA LYS A 291 17.73 -9.24 -5.70
C LYS A 291 16.22 -9.34 -5.52
N GLN A 292 15.76 -10.01 -4.46
CA GLN A 292 14.34 -10.12 -4.16
C GLN A 292 13.72 -8.77 -3.78
N THR A 293 14.40 -7.95 -2.98
CA THR A 293 13.92 -6.60 -2.64
C THR A 293 13.76 -5.70 -3.88
N ASP A 294 14.63 -5.83 -4.89
CA ASP A 294 14.52 -5.05 -6.12
C ASP A 294 13.29 -5.44 -6.96
N ILE A 295 13.05 -6.76 -7.08
CA ILE A 295 11.85 -7.28 -7.76
C ILE A 295 10.58 -6.80 -7.05
N LEU A 296 10.56 -6.86 -5.71
CA LEU A 296 9.40 -6.47 -4.92
C LEU A 296 9.12 -4.97 -5.00
N LYS A 297 10.16 -4.12 -4.91
CA LYS A 297 10.01 -2.67 -5.07
C LYS A 297 9.44 -2.31 -6.43
N SER A 298 9.96 -2.94 -7.49
CA SER A 298 9.50 -2.73 -8.86
C SER A 298 8.03 -3.14 -9.02
N GLN A 299 7.62 -4.28 -8.44
CA GLN A 299 6.23 -4.73 -8.43
C GLN A 299 5.31 -3.75 -7.68
N MET A 300 5.67 -3.35 -6.46
CA MET A 300 4.88 -2.38 -5.69
C MET A 300 4.73 -1.04 -6.41
N LEU A 301 5.81 -0.53 -7.02
CA LEU A 301 5.76 0.71 -7.79
C LEU A 301 4.88 0.58 -9.03
N ASN A 302 4.99 -0.52 -9.77
CA ASN A 302 4.11 -0.78 -10.91
C ASN A 302 2.64 -0.89 -10.48
N ASP A 303 2.35 -1.59 -9.39
CA ASP A 303 0.99 -1.70 -8.84
C ASP A 303 0.46 -0.31 -8.41
N LEU A 304 1.28 0.52 -7.78
CA LEU A 304 0.93 1.88 -7.38
C LEU A 304 0.63 2.79 -8.57
N VAL A 305 1.53 2.83 -9.56
CA VAL A 305 1.37 3.60 -10.80
C VAL A 305 0.11 3.18 -11.52
N PHE A 306 -0.10 1.87 -11.61
CA PHE A 306 -1.27 1.34 -12.24
C PHE A 306 -2.54 1.81 -11.53
N THR A 307 -2.54 1.72 -10.20
CA THR A 307 -3.76 1.95 -9.41
C THR A 307 -4.12 3.43 -9.22
N ILE A 308 -3.11 4.27 -9.06
CA ILE A 308 -3.28 5.73 -8.98
C ILE A 308 -3.53 6.33 -10.38
N GLY A 309 -3.31 5.51 -11.42
CA GLY A 309 -3.41 5.86 -12.82
C GLY A 309 -2.12 6.50 -13.33
N ILE A 310 -1.86 6.36 -14.63
CA ILE A 310 -0.72 6.97 -15.35
C ILE A 310 -0.93 8.48 -15.58
N THR A 311 -1.59 9.11 -14.62
CA THR A 311 -1.70 10.56 -14.59
C THR A 311 -0.48 11.08 -13.84
N GLY A 312 0.07 12.23 -14.26
CA GLY A 312 1.32 12.84 -13.77
C GLY A 312 1.32 13.28 -12.30
N THR A 313 0.69 12.48 -11.46
CA THR A 313 0.53 12.51 -10.02
C THR A 313 1.86 12.14 -9.36
N ILE A 314 2.53 11.06 -9.78
CA ILE A 314 3.88 10.74 -9.29
C ILE A 314 4.88 11.63 -10.02
N GLN A 315 5.46 12.57 -9.29
CA GLN A 315 6.29 13.64 -9.85
C GLN A 315 7.73 13.62 -9.38
N GLY A 316 8.11 12.69 -8.52
CA GLY A 316 9.49 12.52 -8.09
C GLY A 316 9.66 11.26 -7.25
N GLY A 317 10.91 10.80 -7.16
CA GLY A 317 11.26 9.60 -6.43
C GLY A 317 12.65 9.72 -5.83
N MET A 318 12.83 9.22 -4.60
CA MET A 318 14.13 9.10 -3.96
C MET A 318 14.38 7.64 -3.55
N GLY A 319 15.55 7.12 -3.92
CA GLY A 319 15.94 5.74 -3.69
C GLY A 319 17.43 5.60 -3.39
N ASP A 320 17.90 4.37 -3.16
CA ASP A 320 19.30 4.05 -2.87
C ASP A 320 19.94 3.19 -3.97
N ARG A 321 19.16 2.71 -4.95
CA ARG A 321 19.61 1.77 -5.98
C ARG A 321 19.35 2.26 -7.40
N LEU A 322 20.25 1.87 -8.30
CA LEU A 322 20.08 2.11 -9.74
C LEU A 322 18.78 1.48 -10.30
N ASN A 323 18.35 0.35 -9.74
CA ASN A 323 17.09 -0.30 -10.12
C ASN A 323 15.86 0.55 -9.79
N ASP A 324 15.94 1.44 -8.78
CA ASP A 324 14.85 2.37 -8.45
C ASP A 324 14.62 3.34 -9.62
N ILE A 325 15.66 3.70 -10.39
CA ILE A 325 15.52 4.56 -11.58
C ILE A 325 14.52 3.92 -12.56
N GLN A 326 14.71 2.64 -12.90
CA GLN A 326 13.83 1.97 -13.86
C GLN A 326 12.38 1.95 -13.36
N ALA A 327 12.17 1.63 -12.09
CA ALA A 327 10.83 1.62 -11.50
C ALA A 327 10.17 3.01 -11.49
N TYR A 328 10.92 4.07 -11.14
CA TYR A 328 10.44 5.45 -11.23
C TYR A 328 10.20 5.90 -12.68
N LYS A 329 11.01 5.43 -13.65
CA LYS A 329 10.76 5.71 -15.07
C LYS A 329 9.50 5.01 -15.59
N MET A 330 9.23 3.78 -15.17
CA MET A 330 7.96 3.10 -15.45
C MET A 330 6.77 3.84 -14.83
N ALA A 331 7.00 4.52 -13.70
CA ALA A 331 6.07 5.46 -13.07
C ALA A 331 5.94 6.83 -13.77
N ASN A 332 6.54 7.01 -14.95
CA ASN A 332 6.57 8.26 -15.72
C ASN A 332 7.23 9.45 -14.98
N VAL A 333 8.13 9.18 -14.03
CA VAL A 333 8.91 10.23 -13.36
C VAL A 333 9.99 10.75 -14.30
N GLN A 334 10.17 12.06 -14.33
CA GLN A 334 11.23 12.73 -15.11
C GLN A 334 12.61 12.46 -14.47
N TYR A 335 13.67 12.32 -15.28
CA TYR A 335 15.01 11.93 -14.78
C TYR A 335 15.55 12.92 -13.75
N GLU A 336 15.26 14.20 -13.96
CA GLU A 336 15.67 15.35 -13.15
C GLU A 336 15.06 15.31 -11.74
N ARG A 337 14.00 14.51 -11.56
CA ARG A 337 13.24 14.35 -10.33
C ARG A 337 13.39 12.95 -9.72
N ILE A 338 14.37 12.17 -10.20
CA ILE A 338 14.81 10.92 -9.60
C ILE A 338 16.12 11.18 -8.87
N PHE A 339 16.15 10.90 -7.56
CA PHE A 339 17.28 11.15 -6.68
C PHE A 339 17.80 9.85 -6.10
N LEU A 340 19.07 9.53 -6.32
CA LEU A 340 19.73 8.37 -5.71
C LEU A 340 20.67 8.82 -4.61
N ILE A 341 20.37 8.46 -3.37
CA ILE A 341 21.20 8.80 -2.21
C ILE A 341 22.11 7.64 -1.82
N ASN A 342 23.34 7.97 -1.44
CA ASN A 342 24.27 7.00 -0.87
C ASN A 342 24.38 7.13 0.66
N LYS A 343 25.13 6.23 1.29
CA LYS A 343 25.30 6.18 2.76
C LYS A 343 25.95 7.42 3.38
N LYS A 344 26.63 8.25 2.57
CA LYS A 344 27.26 9.50 3.00
C LYS A 344 26.33 10.70 2.91
N GLY A 345 25.11 10.53 2.38
CA GLY A 345 24.16 11.62 2.14
C GLY A 345 24.39 12.37 0.83
N GLU A 346 25.24 11.83 -0.06
CA GLU A 346 25.44 12.37 -1.41
C GLU A 346 24.33 11.83 -2.32
N ILE A 347 23.71 12.72 -3.06
CA ILE A 347 22.63 12.47 -4.01
C ILE A 347 23.18 12.59 -5.42
N VAL A 348 22.87 11.60 -6.24
CA VAL A 348 23.12 11.58 -7.67
C VAL A 348 21.78 11.72 -8.41
N ARG A 349 21.72 12.61 -9.40
CA ARG A 349 20.59 12.73 -10.34
C ARG A 349 21.09 12.92 -11.76
N VAL A 350 20.21 12.74 -12.73
CA VAL A 350 20.50 13.00 -14.15
C VAL A 350 19.68 14.21 -14.60
N ASN A 351 20.32 15.20 -15.24
CA ASN A 351 19.63 16.39 -15.74
C ASN A 351 19.03 16.18 -17.15
N ASN A 352 18.35 17.20 -17.68
CA ASN A 352 17.71 17.16 -19.01
C ASN A 352 18.71 16.89 -20.16
N GLU A 353 20.00 17.13 -19.95
CA GLU A 353 21.08 16.90 -20.91
C GLU A 353 21.71 15.50 -20.76
N MET A 354 21.10 14.63 -19.95
CA MET A 354 21.60 13.28 -19.62
C MET A 354 22.96 13.30 -18.92
N GLN A 355 23.29 14.39 -18.22
CA GLN A 355 24.52 14.51 -17.44
C GLN A 355 24.26 14.21 -15.97
N GLU A 356 25.21 13.51 -15.34
CA GLU A 356 25.17 13.21 -13.91
C GLU A 356 25.52 14.46 -13.09
N GLU A 357 24.66 14.79 -12.13
CA GLU A 357 24.87 15.84 -11.16
C GLU A 357 24.91 15.26 -9.75
N LYS A 358 25.79 15.80 -8.91
CA LYS A 358 25.96 15.40 -7.52
C LYS A 358 25.65 16.54 -6.57
N PHE A 359 24.87 16.25 -5.54
CA PHE A 359 24.46 17.22 -4.53
C PHE A 359 24.43 16.56 -3.16
N THR A 360 24.47 17.36 -2.11
CA THR A 360 23.99 16.97 -0.77
C THR A 360 22.50 17.28 -0.65
N ILE A 361 21.80 16.68 0.33
CA ILE A 361 20.39 17.05 0.63
C ILE A 361 20.26 18.57 0.84
N LYS A 362 21.22 19.18 1.53
CA LYS A 362 21.24 20.62 1.81
C LYS A 362 21.32 21.47 0.54
N GLU A 363 22.11 21.07 -0.44
CA GLU A 363 22.21 21.77 -1.74
C GLU A 363 20.93 21.61 -2.57
N ILE A 364 20.27 20.45 -2.52
CA ILE A 364 18.97 20.25 -3.17
C ILE A 364 17.90 21.14 -2.53
N ILE A 365 17.87 21.22 -1.20
CA ILE A 365 16.99 22.13 -0.46
C ILE A 365 17.15 23.58 -0.95
N GLN A 366 18.39 24.04 -1.14
CA GLN A 366 18.66 25.40 -1.65
C GLN A 366 18.20 25.61 -3.10
N LYS A 367 18.11 24.54 -3.89
CA LYS A 367 17.72 24.55 -5.30
C LYS A 367 16.28 24.09 -5.52
N ILE A 368 15.49 23.88 -4.47
CA ILE A 368 14.25 23.12 -4.58
C ILE A 368 13.23 23.75 -5.55
N ASP A 369 13.15 25.09 -5.60
CA ASP A 369 12.25 25.82 -6.49
C ASP A 369 12.68 25.77 -7.98
N GLN A 370 13.95 25.45 -8.25
CA GLN A 370 14.43 25.22 -9.61
C GLN A 370 14.11 23.80 -10.09
N ILE A 371 13.84 22.89 -9.15
CA ILE A 371 13.66 21.46 -9.42
C ILE A 371 12.17 21.06 -9.40
N PHE A 372 11.39 21.64 -8.49
CA PHE A 372 9.96 21.39 -8.27
C PHE A 372 9.14 22.67 -8.29
#